data_AF-A0A653C7V7-F1
#
_entry.id   AF-A0A653C7V7-F1
#
_cell.length_a   1.000
_cell.length_b   1.000
_cell.length_c   1.000
_cell.angle_alpha   90.00
_cell.angle_beta   90.00
_cell.angle_gamma   90.00
#
_symmetry.space_group_name_H-M   'P 1'
#
loop_
_entity.id
_entity.type
_entity.pdbx_description
1 polymer ?
#
loop_
_entity_poly.entity_id
_entity_poly.type
_entity_poly.pdbx_seq_one_letter_code
_entity_poly.pdbx_strand_id
1 'polypeptide(L)' 'GISIGGSKISNLRFADDTTLIAASQEELVTLLNILEQHSVSYGLGINYSKTEVMVVDREHDDHRKIKSVGRCEV' A
#
# COMPACT_ATOMS: atom_id res chain seq x y z
N GLY A 1 0.83 -0.80 -8.99
CA GLY A 1 1.82 0.25 -9.25
C GLY A 1 1.26 1.25 -10.24
N ILE A 2 1.65 2.51 -10.08
CA ILE A 2 1.25 3.62 -10.96
C ILE A 2 2.32 3.90 -12.01
N SER A 3 1.93 4.41 -13.17
CA SER A 3 2.88 4.76 -14.24
C SER A 3 3.40 6.18 -14.07
N ILE A 4 4.71 6.35 -13.94
CA ILE A 4 5.41 7.63 -13.88
C ILE A 4 6.53 7.60 -14.92
N GLY A 5 6.51 8.52 -15.89
CA GLY A 5 7.53 8.58 -16.95
C GLY A 5 7.65 7.28 -17.78
N GLY A 6 6.55 6.53 -17.93
CA GLY A 6 6.53 5.23 -18.61
C GLY A 6 6.99 4.04 -17.77
N SER A 7 7.40 4.26 -16.52
CA SER A 7 7.80 3.20 -15.58
C SER A 7 6.73 2.95 -14.53
N LYS A 8 6.50 1.69 -14.18
CA LYS A 8 5.58 1.32 -13.09
C LYS A 8 6.29 1.43 -11.74
N ILE A 9 5.77 2.27 -10.86
CA ILE A 9 6.26 2.43 -9.48
C ILE A 9 5.21 1.85 -8.53
N SER A 10 5.62 0.88 -7.72
CA SER A 10 4.76 0.22 -6.73
C SER A 10 5.26 0.35 -5.30
N ASN A 11 6.47 0.88 -5.10
CA ASN A 11 7.13 0.95 -3.80
C ASN A 11 8.04 2.18 -3.71
N LEU A 12 7.99 2.87 -2.57
CA LEU A 12 8.96 3.86 -2.13
C LEU A 12 9.51 3.40 -0.78
N ARG A 13 10.83 3.46 -0.59
CA ARG A 13 11.46 3.03 0.67
C ARG A 13 12.48 4.05 1.12
N PHE A 14 12.43 4.40 2.39
CA PHE A 14 13.45 5.22 3.05
C PHE A 14 13.77 4.61 4.41
N ALA A 15 15.02 4.19 4.62
CA ALA A 15 15.42 3.39 5.79
C ALA A 15 14.50 2.15 5.98
N ASP A 16 13.80 2.07 7.11
CA ASP A 16 12.79 1.06 7.46
C ASP A 16 11.37 1.43 7.01
N ASP A 17 11.11 2.71 6.70
CA ASP A 17 9.81 3.15 6.19
C ASP A 17 9.60 2.68 4.74
N THR A 18 8.44 2.07 4.50
CA THR A 18 8.03 1.54 3.20
C THR A 18 6.62 2.03 2.86
N THR A 19 6.46 2.60 1.66
CA THR A 19 5.17 3.04 1.13
C THR A 19 4.85 2.29 -0.15
N LEU A 20 3.73 1.55 -0.15
CA LEU A 20 3.24 0.83 -1.31
C LEU A 20 2.26 1.70 -2.11
N ILE A 21 2.33 1.62 -3.44
CA ILE A 21 1.48 2.40 -4.34
C ILE A 21 0.82 1.49 -5.37
N ALA A 22 -0.49 1.57 -5.46
CA ALA A 22 -1.30 0.75 -6.34
C ALA A 22 -2.38 1.59 -7.04
N ALA A 23 -2.84 1.11 -8.20
CA ALA A 23 -3.94 1.75 -8.92
C ALA A 23 -5.32 1.26 -8.42
N SER A 24 -5.35 0.20 -7.62
CA SER A 24 -6.58 -0.32 -7.00
C SER A 24 -6.32 -0.91 -5.61
N GLN A 25 -7.40 -1.06 -4.84
CA GLN A 25 -7.36 -1.70 -3.52
C GLN A 25 -6.91 -3.15 -3.61
N GLU A 26 -7.39 -3.91 -4.60
CA GLU A 26 -7.07 -5.33 -4.78
C GLU A 26 -5.58 -5.52 -5.09
N GLU A 27 -5.01 -4.62 -5.90
CA GLU A 27 -3.58 -4.59 -6.17
C GLU A 27 -2.79 -4.24 -4.90
N LEU A 28 -3.25 -3.27 -4.10
CA LEU A 28 -2.62 -2.90 -2.84
C LEU A 28 -2.61 -4.07 -1.84
N VAL A 29 -3.72 -4.79 -1.70
CA VAL A 29 -3.81 -6.01 -0.86
C VAL A 29 -2.80 -7.06 -1.33
N THR A 30 -2.68 -7.26 -2.63
CA THR A 30 -1.71 -8.22 -3.20
C THR A 30 -0.28 -7.82 -2.85
N LEU A 31 0.08 -6.54 -3.01
CA LEU A 31 1.41 -6.03 -2.66
C LEU A 31 1.69 -6.13 -1.15
N LEU A 32 0.70 -5.83 -0.31
CA LEU A 32 0.84 -5.94 1.15
C LEU A 32 1.09 -7.38 1.59
N ASN A 33 0.37 -8.35 1.00
CA ASN A 33 0.56 -9.78 1.31
C ASN A 33 1.96 -10.26 0.90
N ILE A 34 2.45 -9.82 -0.27
CA ILE A 34 3.81 -10.13 -0.72
C ILE A 34 4.84 -9.53 0.25
N LEU A 35 4.69 -8.25 0.62
CA LEU A 35 5.57 -7.58 1.57
C LEU A 35 5.58 -8.29 2.93
N GLU A 36 4.41 -8.68 3.45
CA GLU A 36 4.28 -9.40 4.73
C GLU A 36 4.99 -10.75 4.66
N GLN A 37 4.73 -11.55 3.62
CA GLN A 37 5.35 -12.87 3.45
C GLN A 37 6.88 -12.78 3.37
N HIS A 38 7.42 -11.81 2.64
CA HIS A 38 8.86 -11.57 2.57
C HIS A 38 9.41 -11.03 3.90
N SER A 39 8.70 -10.13 4.58
CA SER A 39 9.16 -9.60 5.87
C SER A 39 9.33 -10.71 6.90
N VAL A 40 8.35 -11.62 6.99
CA VAL A 40 8.39 -12.76 7.91
C VAL A 40 9.60 -13.66 7.65
N SER A 41 9.99 -13.89 6.38
CA SER A 41 11.15 -14.73 6.07
C SER A 41 12.48 -14.10 6.53
N TYR A 42 12.53 -12.78 6.73
CA TYR A 42 13.66 -12.06 7.31
C TYR A 42 13.50 -11.79 8.81
N GLY A 43 12.47 -12.35 9.47
CA GLY A 43 12.19 -12.10 10.89
C GLY A 43 11.66 -10.69 11.19
N LEU A 44 11.14 -10.00 10.18
CA LEU A 44 10.55 -8.68 10.28
C LEU A 44 9.02 -8.78 10.28
N GLY A 45 8.36 -7.78 10.87
CA GLY A 45 6.91 -7.68 10.91
C GLY A 45 6.44 -6.29 10.51
N ILE A 46 5.22 -6.21 9.98
CA ILE A 46 4.57 -4.94 9.67
C ILE A 46 3.97 -4.38 10.95
N ASN A 47 4.27 -3.12 11.26
CA ASN A 47 3.63 -2.42 12.36
C ASN A 47 2.29 -1.82 11.91
N TYR A 48 1.23 -2.62 11.98
CA TYR A 48 -0.12 -2.20 11.57
C TYR A 48 -0.65 -0.99 12.36
N SER A 49 -0.23 -0.79 13.61
CA SER A 49 -0.63 0.39 14.41
C SER A 49 -0.03 1.71 13.91
N LYS A 50 1.01 1.64 13.07
CA LYS A 50 1.65 2.81 12.43
C LYS A 50 1.40 2.86 10.92
N THR A 51 0.74 1.85 10.36
CA THR A 51 0.54 1.74 8.92
C THR A 51 -0.81 2.33 8.55
N GLU A 52 -0.79 3.44 7.80
CA GLU A 52 -1.99 4.14 7.35
C GLU A 52 -2.23 3.91 5.86
N VAL A 53 -3.49 3.87 5.44
CA VAL A 53 -3.87 3.80 4.02
C VAL A 53 -4.33 5.17 3.56
N MET A 54 -3.78 5.64 2.44
CA MET A 54 -4.19 6.89 1.82
C MET A 54 -4.80 6.65 0.45
N VAL A 55 -5.94 7.27 0.19
CA VAL A 55 -6.57 7.29 -1.13
C VAL A 55 -6.28 8.65 -1.77
N VAL A 56 -5.68 8.63 -2.96
CA VAL A 56 -5.37 9.85 -3.72
C VAL A 56 -6.19 9.83 -5.01
N ASP A 57 -7.22 10.66 -5.06
CA ASP A 57 -8.03 10.91 -6.27
C ASP A 57 -7.95 12.40 -6.63
N ARG A 58 -7.96 12.72 -7.93
CA ARG A 58 -7.82 14.09 -8.43
C ARG A 58 -9.16 14.80 -8.61
N GLU A 59 -10.23 14.08 -8.91
CA GLU A 59 -11.58 14.64 -9.09
C GLU A 59 -12.62 13.57 -8.74
N HIS A 60 -13.67 13.97 -8.03
CA HIS A 60 -14.76 13.22 -7.39
C HIS A 60 -14.59 13.00 -5.89
N ASP A 61 -15.29 13.85 -5.13
CA ASP A 61 -15.69 13.67 -3.73
C ASP A 61 -16.72 12.52 -3.60
N ASP A 62 -16.58 11.48 -4.43
CA ASP A 62 -17.25 10.22 -4.20
C ASP A 62 -16.39 9.47 -3.18
N HIS A 63 -16.74 9.66 -1.91
CA HIS A 63 -16.38 8.79 -0.81
C HIS A 63 -16.75 7.34 -1.18
N ARG A 64 -15.92 6.68 -2.01
CA ARG A 64 -15.86 5.23 -2.08
C ARG A 64 -15.38 4.86 -0.69
N LYS A 65 -16.31 4.43 0.16
CA LYS A 65 -16.07 4.06 1.57
C LYS A 65 -15.16 2.83 1.63
N ILE A 66 -13.90 2.98 1.27
CA ILE A 66 -12.88 2.00 1.56
C ILE A 66 -12.71 2.07 3.08
N LYS A 67 -13.17 1.04 3.78
CA LYS A 67 -13.11 0.96 5.25
C LYS A 67 -11.81 0.33 5.74
N SER A 68 -11.22 -0.52 4.90
CA SER A 68 -10.00 -1.24 5.21
C SER A 68 -9.34 -1.76 3.94
N VAL A 69 -8.03 -1.95 3.98
CA VAL A 69 -7.24 -2.62 2.95
C VAL A 69 -6.44 -3.74 3.61
N GLY A 70 -6.85 -4.99 3.36
CA GLY A 70 -6.25 -6.14 4.03
C GLY A 70 -6.43 -6.04 5.55
N ARG A 71 -5.31 -5.90 6.27
CA ARG A 71 -5.30 -5.73 7.74
C ARG A 71 -5.14 -4.27 8.18
N CYS A 72 -5.02 -3.33 7.25
CA CYS A 72 -4.90 -1.90 7.54
C CYS A 72 -6.27 -1.22 7.49
N GLU A 73 -6.51 -0.28 8.40
CA GLU A 73 -7.67 0.62 8.34
C GLU A 73 -7.36 1.82 7.41
N VAL A 74 -8.39 2.46 6.87
CA VAL A 74 -8.31 3.62 5.97
C VAL A 74 -8.90 4.85 6.64
#